data_AF-A0A7X9PAU9-F1
#
_entry.id   AF-A0A7X9PAU9-F1
#
_cell.length_a   1.000
_cell.length_b   1.000
_cell.length_c   1.000
_cell.angle_alpha   90.00
_cell.angle_beta   90.00
_cell.angle_gamma   90.00
#
_symmetry.space_group_name_H-M   'P 1'
#
loop_
_entity.id
_entity.type
_entity.pdbx_description
1 polymer ?
#
loop_
_entity_poly.entity_id
_entity_poly.type
_entity_poly.pdbx_seq_one_letter_code
_entity_poly.pdbx_strand_id
1 'polypeptide(L)'
;FTMMPGAMPLGATRSEDLAYRSASAVSRELSAIGINLDFAPCLDTNNNAENPIIGVRSYGEDPSLTTRLGVAQMRGYQETGTIACVKHFPGHGDTAVDSHLGLCTIPYGMDRLLGLEIAPFRAAIEAGVDVVMTAHIVFQALDPIRPGTLSPAVVNGLLRKELGFKGVAMTDCMEMKAISDNFGMGEAAVMAVEAGIDLLAACHTLERQRTMRQAILDAVKSGRLTESRIDESVQRILAVKEKYRLAERRRVDETVVMQVVGCPEHRALEQEIARRSITIARDTAGSVPLPQGRILVVGPEAPAGVVANGIAQLRGLADADVPVQPIGPEFPEERLEAIYDAAQTANAVVVLTKHREPWTITPQDEEAQARMVKSLMNLGAPLVVAAIRNPYDIKRFPEIPTYLCTYGYTTPSLMALAEVLTGMVEATGELPVTLPS
;
A
#
# COMPACT_ATOMS: atom_id res chain seq x y z
N PHE A 1 1.49 -12.63 -13.32
CA PHE A 1 1.52 -12.54 -11.86
C PHE A 1 0.13 -12.67 -11.31
N THR A 2 0.01 -13.20 -10.10
CA THR A 2 -1.22 -13.13 -9.31
C THR A 2 -1.37 -11.72 -8.73
N MET A 3 -2.56 -11.12 -8.78
CA MET A 3 -2.87 -9.80 -8.23
C MET A 3 -3.24 -9.92 -6.74
N MET A 4 -2.31 -10.41 -5.93
CA MET A 4 -2.51 -10.60 -4.50
C MET A 4 -3.01 -9.32 -3.81
N PRO A 5 -4.07 -9.39 -2.97
CA PRO A 5 -4.54 -8.24 -2.23
C PRO A 5 -3.44 -7.64 -1.33
N GLY A 6 -3.43 -6.31 -1.23
CA GLY A 6 -2.42 -5.55 -0.50
C GLY A 6 -2.55 -5.62 1.04
N ALA A 7 -1.84 -4.71 1.72
CA ALA A 7 -1.75 -4.71 3.18
C ALA A 7 -3.09 -4.46 3.88
N MET A 8 -3.88 -3.45 3.47
CA MET A 8 -5.15 -3.15 4.14
C MET A 8 -6.23 -4.24 3.95
N PRO A 9 -6.37 -4.88 2.76
CA PRO A 9 -7.15 -6.12 2.65
C PRO A 9 -6.73 -7.19 3.67
N LEU A 10 -5.42 -7.48 3.80
CA LEU A 10 -4.92 -8.43 4.81
C LEU A 10 -5.25 -7.96 6.23
N GLY A 11 -5.13 -6.65 6.48
CA GLY A 11 -5.56 -5.96 7.69
C GLY A 11 -7.00 -6.29 8.07
N ALA A 12 -7.90 -6.22 7.11
CA ALA A 12 -9.31 -6.54 7.28
C ALA A 12 -9.56 -8.03 7.55
N THR A 13 -8.73 -8.94 7.02
CA THR A 13 -8.84 -10.39 7.31
C THR A 13 -8.41 -10.79 8.72
N ARG A 14 -7.63 -9.95 9.41
CA ARG A 14 -6.97 -10.23 10.70
C ARG A 14 -6.04 -11.46 10.74
N SER A 15 -5.76 -12.09 9.61
CA SER A 15 -5.12 -13.40 9.56
C SER A 15 -3.62 -13.31 9.27
N GLU A 16 -2.81 -13.63 10.28
CA GLU A 16 -1.34 -13.79 10.12
C GLU A 16 -0.99 -14.91 9.13
N ASP A 17 -1.78 -15.99 9.09
CA ASP A 17 -1.62 -17.08 8.12
C ASP A 17 -1.78 -16.58 6.68
N LEU A 18 -2.81 -15.77 6.42
CA LEU A 18 -3.01 -15.18 5.09
C LEU A 18 -1.91 -14.19 4.73
N ALA A 19 -1.46 -13.38 5.69
CA ALA A 19 -0.33 -12.47 5.49
C ALA A 19 0.94 -13.27 5.11
N TYR A 20 1.28 -14.33 5.84
CA TYR A 20 2.41 -15.20 5.54
C TYR A 20 2.27 -15.86 4.17
N ARG A 21 1.16 -16.57 3.92
CA ARG A 21 0.92 -17.30 2.66
C ARG A 21 0.92 -16.37 1.44
N SER A 22 0.38 -15.15 1.57
CA SER A 22 0.39 -14.15 0.49
C SER A 22 1.81 -13.78 0.11
N ALA A 23 2.67 -13.51 1.10
CA ALA A 23 4.08 -13.18 0.87
C ALA A 23 4.83 -14.35 0.27
N SER A 24 4.59 -15.57 0.77
CA SER A 24 5.22 -16.78 0.23
C SER A 24 4.83 -17.04 -1.23
N ALA A 25 3.58 -16.78 -1.60
CA ALA A 25 3.15 -16.87 -3.00
C ALA A 25 3.84 -15.80 -3.87
N VAL A 26 3.83 -14.54 -3.44
CA VAL A 26 4.51 -13.44 -4.16
C VAL A 26 6.01 -13.72 -4.28
N SER A 27 6.67 -14.13 -3.20
CA SER A 27 8.09 -14.49 -3.16
C SER A 27 8.43 -15.59 -4.16
N ARG A 28 7.59 -16.63 -4.28
CA ARG A 28 7.78 -17.69 -5.29
C ARG A 28 7.68 -17.15 -6.72
N GLU A 29 6.70 -16.30 -7.00
CA GLU A 29 6.56 -15.69 -8.34
C GLU A 29 7.74 -14.75 -8.67
N LEU A 30 8.16 -13.91 -7.72
CA LEU A 30 9.30 -13.00 -7.87
C LEU A 30 10.61 -13.78 -8.06
N SER A 31 10.85 -14.77 -7.20
CA SER A 31 12.01 -15.65 -7.28
C SER A 31 12.10 -16.41 -8.60
N ALA A 32 10.97 -16.85 -9.14
CA ALA A 32 10.92 -17.58 -10.41
C ALA A 32 11.45 -16.71 -11.56
N ILE A 33 11.15 -15.41 -11.58
CA ILE A 33 11.62 -14.48 -12.61
C ILE A 33 12.96 -13.80 -12.29
N GLY A 34 13.64 -14.22 -11.22
CA GLY A 34 14.96 -13.71 -10.85
C GLY A 34 14.96 -12.45 -9.99
N ILE A 35 13.79 -11.97 -9.53
CA ILE A 35 13.71 -10.90 -8.52
C ILE A 35 14.00 -11.51 -7.14
N ASN A 36 14.94 -10.89 -6.42
CA ASN A 36 15.46 -11.43 -5.15
C ASN A 36 15.32 -10.48 -3.95
N LEU A 37 14.93 -9.22 -4.17
CA LEU A 37 14.67 -8.23 -3.13
C LEU A 37 13.32 -7.58 -3.43
N ASP A 38 12.38 -7.70 -2.50
CA ASP A 38 11.10 -7.01 -2.55
C ASP A 38 11.11 -5.85 -1.54
N PHE A 39 10.67 -4.67 -1.96
CA PHE A 39 10.50 -3.52 -1.06
C PHE A 39 9.19 -3.65 -0.29
N ALA A 40 9.08 -4.74 0.47
CA ALA A 40 7.92 -5.10 1.27
C ALA A 40 8.37 -5.92 2.50
N PRO A 41 7.58 -5.93 3.58
CA PRO A 41 6.28 -5.26 3.75
C PRO A 41 6.36 -3.77 4.17
N CYS A 42 5.24 -3.04 4.01
CA CYS A 42 5.08 -1.70 4.57
C CYS A 42 4.61 -1.81 6.03
N LEU A 43 5.43 -1.33 6.95
CA LEU A 43 5.18 -1.35 8.39
C LEU A 43 4.71 0.01 8.93
N ASP A 44 4.39 0.94 8.05
CA ASP A 44 3.77 2.20 8.45
C ASP A 44 2.35 1.92 8.99
N THR A 45 2.02 2.54 10.12
CA THR A 45 0.69 2.42 10.74
C THR A 45 -0.15 3.63 10.30
N ASN A 46 -1.20 3.40 9.50
CA ASN A 46 -2.00 4.48 8.90
C ASN A 46 -3.03 5.04 9.90
N ASN A 47 -2.53 5.74 10.91
CA ASN A 47 -3.30 6.40 11.97
C ASN A 47 -3.83 7.80 11.58
N ASN A 48 -3.49 8.28 10.38
CA ASN A 48 -3.97 9.54 9.83
C ASN A 48 -4.80 9.27 8.57
N ALA A 49 -6.11 9.52 8.64
CA ALA A 49 -7.03 9.32 7.52
C ALA A 49 -6.75 10.26 6.32
N GLU A 50 -6.07 11.38 6.56
CA GLU A 50 -5.65 12.33 5.52
C GLU A 50 -4.26 12.00 4.95
N ASN A 51 -3.62 10.89 5.37
CA ASN A 51 -2.33 10.50 4.83
C ASN A 51 -2.44 10.29 3.32
N PRO A 52 -1.74 11.09 2.50
CA PRO A 52 -1.92 11.02 1.06
C PRO A 52 -1.25 9.79 0.48
N ILE A 53 -0.21 9.22 1.10
CA ILE A 53 0.70 8.25 0.47
C ILE A 53 0.47 6.80 0.90
N ILE A 54 0.22 6.57 2.19
CA ILE A 54 0.19 5.23 2.78
C ILE A 54 -1.18 4.60 2.55
N GLY A 55 -2.24 5.08 3.20
CA GLY A 55 -3.60 4.59 3.01
C GLY A 55 -3.67 3.06 3.01
N VAL A 56 -4.24 2.48 1.95
CA VAL A 56 -4.37 1.01 1.77
C VAL A 56 -3.06 0.22 1.74
N ARG A 57 -1.90 0.89 1.70
CA ARG A 57 -0.57 0.24 1.77
C ARG A 57 -0.17 -0.15 3.19
N SER A 58 -0.87 0.36 4.21
CA SER A 58 -0.75 -0.09 5.60
C SER A 58 -1.75 -1.20 5.90
N TYR A 59 -1.45 -2.03 6.90
CA TYR A 59 -2.40 -3.01 7.42
C TYR A 59 -3.54 -2.39 8.25
N GLY A 60 -3.38 -1.15 8.71
CA GLY A 60 -4.39 -0.48 9.54
C GLY A 60 -3.81 0.64 10.41
N GLU A 61 -4.63 1.12 11.34
CA GLU A 61 -4.25 2.21 12.26
C GLU A 61 -3.69 1.72 13.61
N ASP A 62 -3.86 0.44 13.93
CA ASP A 62 -3.34 -0.17 15.16
C ASP A 62 -1.92 -0.69 14.94
N PRO A 63 -0.91 -0.19 15.68
CA PRO A 63 0.47 -0.68 15.55
C PRO A 63 0.60 -2.17 15.92
N SER A 64 -0.27 -2.73 16.78
CA SER A 64 -0.24 -4.16 17.11
C SER A 64 -0.65 -5.01 15.91
N LEU A 65 -1.74 -4.65 15.23
CA LEU A 65 -2.16 -5.31 13.99
C LEU A 65 -1.09 -5.21 12.91
N THR A 66 -0.57 -4.00 12.66
CA THR A 66 0.51 -3.75 11.69
C THR A 66 1.74 -4.59 12.00
N THR A 67 2.11 -4.70 13.28
CA THR A 67 3.22 -5.55 13.71
C THR A 67 2.98 -7.02 13.38
N ARG A 68 1.84 -7.59 13.80
CA ARG A 68 1.54 -9.02 13.62
C ARG A 68 1.51 -9.41 12.15
N LEU A 69 0.76 -8.69 11.33
CA LEU A 69 0.60 -9.00 9.91
C LEU A 69 1.87 -8.66 9.11
N GLY A 70 2.51 -7.54 9.43
CA GLY A 70 3.77 -7.14 8.81
C GLY A 70 4.90 -8.13 9.04
N VAL A 71 5.10 -8.58 10.29
CA VAL A 71 6.12 -9.58 10.59
C VAL A 71 5.79 -10.93 9.95
N ALA A 72 4.52 -11.33 9.91
CA ALA A 72 4.10 -12.55 9.20
C ALA A 72 4.41 -12.47 7.70
N GLN A 73 4.09 -11.34 7.05
CA GLN A 73 4.40 -11.13 5.63
C GLN A 73 5.91 -11.10 5.37
N MET A 74 6.68 -10.41 6.22
CA MET A 74 8.15 -10.41 6.17
C MET A 74 8.73 -11.83 6.22
N ARG A 75 8.27 -12.67 7.16
CA ARG A 75 8.71 -14.07 7.26
C ARG A 75 8.38 -14.85 5.98
N GLY A 76 7.17 -14.69 5.45
CA GLY A 76 6.79 -15.37 4.22
C GLY A 76 7.67 -14.99 3.03
N TYR A 77 8.12 -13.74 2.91
CA TYR A 77 9.13 -13.38 1.90
C TYR A 77 10.48 -14.08 2.13
N GLN A 78 11.04 -13.92 3.34
CA GLN A 78 12.40 -14.38 3.64
C GLN A 78 12.51 -15.92 3.59
N GLU A 79 11.53 -16.64 4.13
CA GLU A 79 11.51 -18.10 4.19
C GLU A 79 11.25 -18.74 2.82
N THR A 80 10.67 -18.00 1.88
CA THR A 80 10.37 -18.51 0.52
C THR A 80 11.35 -17.99 -0.55
N GLY A 81 12.42 -17.31 -0.12
CA GLY A 81 13.61 -17.07 -0.93
C GLY A 81 13.74 -15.66 -1.52
N THR A 82 12.95 -14.69 -1.05
CA THR A 82 13.07 -13.27 -1.40
C THR A 82 13.47 -12.45 -0.19
N ILE A 83 14.47 -11.58 -0.34
CA ILE A 83 14.91 -10.66 0.69
C ILE A 83 13.77 -9.67 0.97
N ALA A 84 13.31 -9.61 2.22
CA ALA A 84 12.31 -8.63 2.66
C ALA A 84 12.98 -7.30 3.00
N CYS A 85 12.30 -6.21 2.70
CA CYS A 85 12.72 -4.85 3.03
C CYS A 85 11.55 -4.09 3.65
N VAL A 86 11.60 -3.97 4.98
CA VAL A 86 10.55 -3.29 5.75
C VAL A 86 10.68 -1.78 5.60
N LYS A 87 9.54 -1.08 5.48
CA LYS A 87 9.52 0.36 5.17
C LYS A 87 8.30 1.09 5.73
N HIS A 88 8.35 2.41 5.94
CA HIS A 88 9.50 3.31 5.75
C HIS A 88 9.96 3.80 7.14
N PHE A 89 11.08 3.30 7.62
CA PHE A 89 11.59 3.57 8.97
C PHE A 89 11.95 5.05 9.16
N PRO A 90 11.70 5.67 10.32
CA PRO A 90 10.98 5.15 11.51
C PRO A 90 9.46 5.04 11.42
N GLY A 91 8.81 5.58 10.39
CA GLY A 91 7.37 5.49 10.15
C GLY A 91 6.83 6.67 9.34
N HIS A 92 6.04 6.37 8.31
CA HIS A 92 5.43 7.34 7.37
C HIS A 92 3.89 7.46 7.55
N GLY A 93 3.34 6.77 8.54
CA GLY A 93 1.90 6.63 8.72
C GLY A 93 1.12 7.90 9.07
N ASP A 94 1.77 8.88 9.70
CA ASP A 94 1.16 10.13 10.19
C ASP A 94 1.69 11.39 9.47
N THR A 95 1.92 11.32 8.16
CA THR A 95 2.29 12.51 7.38
C THR A 95 1.08 13.09 6.65
N ALA A 96 0.84 14.39 6.80
CA ALA A 96 -0.20 15.13 6.05
C ALA A 96 0.27 15.68 4.69
N VAL A 97 1.57 15.59 4.39
CA VAL A 97 2.19 16.05 3.14
C VAL A 97 2.78 14.84 2.42
N ASP A 98 2.76 14.87 1.09
CA ASP A 98 3.39 13.84 0.28
C ASP A 98 4.92 14.09 0.17
N SER A 99 5.74 13.15 0.63
CA SER A 99 7.20 13.17 0.50
C SER A 99 7.71 13.21 -0.96
N HIS A 100 6.89 12.85 -1.94
CA HIS A 100 7.19 13.05 -3.37
C HIS A 100 7.03 14.51 -3.79
N LEU A 101 6.33 15.34 -3.01
CA LEU A 101 6.03 16.74 -3.30
C LEU A 101 6.82 17.71 -2.42
N GLY A 102 7.24 17.31 -1.21
CA GLY A 102 8.05 18.15 -0.32
C GLY A 102 8.50 17.44 0.96
N LEU A 103 9.33 18.11 1.77
CA LEU A 103 9.83 17.55 3.02
C LEU A 103 8.71 17.53 4.08
N CYS A 104 8.44 16.35 4.63
CA CYS A 104 7.42 16.13 5.66
C CYS A 104 8.05 16.12 7.04
N THR A 105 7.29 16.54 8.07
CA THR A 105 7.76 16.55 9.47
C THR A 105 6.77 15.83 10.37
N ILE A 106 7.28 14.98 11.25
CA ILE A 106 6.55 14.37 12.36
C ILE A 106 6.96 15.08 13.66
N PRO A 107 6.04 15.86 14.29
CA PRO A 107 6.38 16.75 15.40
C PRO A 107 6.27 16.11 16.79
N TYR A 108 6.04 14.80 16.87
CA TYR A 108 5.77 14.13 18.14
C TYR A 108 7.03 13.71 18.90
N GLY A 109 6.87 13.54 20.22
CA GLY A 109 7.92 13.09 21.14
C GLY A 109 8.24 11.60 21.02
N MET A 110 9.38 11.20 21.61
CA MET A 110 9.92 9.85 21.52
C MET A 110 8.99 8.76 22.06
N ASP A 111 8.23 9.02 23.14
CA ASP A 111 7.28 8.05 23.70
C ASP A 111 6.20 7.64 22.68
N ARG A 112 5.71 8.62 21.90
CA ARG A 112 4.76 8.35 20.80
C ARG A 112 5.43 7.51 19.72
N LEU A 113 6.61 7.94 19.27
CA LEU A 113 7.37 7.24 18.23
C LEU A 113 7.64 5.78 18.61
N LEU A 114 8.06 5.52 19.85
CA LEU A 114 8.35 4.17 20.33
C LEU A 114 7.10 3.29 20.46
N GLY A 115 5.95 3.89 20.76
CA GLY A 115 4.68 3.20 20.94
C GLY A 115 3.90 2.93 19.65
N LEU A 116 4.11 3.72 18.60
CA LEU A 116 3.34 3.64 17.36
C LEU A 116 4.21 3.46 16.12
N GLU A 117 5.01 4.46 15.75
CA GLU A 117 5.76 4.47 14.49
C GLU A 117 6.86 3.39 14.48
N ILE A 118 7.68 3.33 15.52
CA ILE A 118 8.86 2.46 15.64
C ILE A 118 8.48 1.04 16.07
N ALA A 119 7.34 0.85 16.75
CA ALA A 119 6.98 -0.44 17.35
C ALA A 119 6.98 -1.61 16.34
N PRO A 120 6.38 -1.49 15.13
CA PRO A 120 6.44 -2.53 14.10
C PRO A 120 7.87 -2.83 13.63
N PHE A 121 8.73 -1.81 13.49
CA PHE A 121 10.11 -1.99 13.06
C PHE A 121 10.97 -2.68 14.11
N ARG A 122 10.79 -2.35 15.39
CA ARG A 122 11.46 -3.05 16.49
C ARG A 122 11.14 -4.54 16.45
N ALA A 123 9.87 -4.89 16.30
CA ALA A 123 9.44 -6.29 16.20
C ALA A 123 9.99 -6.98 14.94
N ALA A 124 10.06 -6.31 13.80
CA ALA A 124 10.67 -6.85 12.58
C ALA A 124 12.19 -7.09 12.74
N ILE A 125 12.90 -6.20 13.42
CA ILE A 125 14.32 -6.37 13.73
C ILE A 125 14.54 -7.55 14.66
N GLU A 126 13.74 -7.67 15.73
CA GLU A 126 13.76 -8.83 16.64
C GLU A 126 13.42 -10.14 15.93
N ALA A 127 12.54 -10.09 14.92
CA ALA A 127 12.19 -11.23 14.07
C ALA A 127 13.19 -11.51 12.93
N GLY A 128 14.29 -10.75 12.83
CA GLY A 128 15.39 -11.02 11.90
C GLY A 128 15.16 -10.51 10.48
N VAL A 129 14.63 -9.30 10.32
CA VAL A 129 14.56 -8.62 9.01
C VAL A 129 15.95 -8.43 8.39
N ASP A 130 16.05 -8.62 7.08
CA ASP A 130 17.32 -8.47 6.34
C ASP A 130 17.61 -7.04 5.90
N VAL A 131 16.59 -6.28 5.49
CA VAL A 131 16.73 -4.92 4.98
C VAL A 131 15.70 -3.97 5.63
N VAL A 132 16.14 -2.78 6.00
CA VAL A 132 15.26 -1.70 6.49
C VAL A 132 15.43 -0.49 5.59
N MET A 133 14.34 -0.01 5.00
CA MET A 133 14.31 1.21 4.18
C MET A 133 13.92 2.41 5.03
N THR A 134 14.68 3.51 4.93
CA THR A 134 14.45 4.75 5.67
C THR A 134 13.56 5.73 4.91
N ALA A 135 12.81 6.55 5.63
CA ALA A 135 11.94 7.59 5.07
C ALA A 135 12.63 8.96 4.97
N HIS A 136 12.26 9.73 3.94
CA HIS A 136 12.68 11.12 3.76
C HIS A 136 11.80 12.09 4.56
N ILE A 137 11.72 11.89 5.88
CA ILE A 137 10.85 12.63 6.82
C ILE A 137 11.70 13.16 7.97
N VAL A 138 11.45 14.39 8.40
CA VAL A 138 12.05 14.98 9.61
C VAL A 138 11.28 14.51 10.85
N PHE A 139 11.97 13.94 11.83
CA PHE A 139 11.38 13.52 13.10
C PHE A 139 11.90 14.43 14.20
N GLN A 140 11.09 15.37 14.68
CA GLN A 140 11.55 16.46 15.55
C GLN A 140 12.23 15.95 16.84
N ALA A 141 11.75 14.84 17.39
CA ALA A 141 12.33 14.24 18.60
C ALA A 141 13.70 13.55 18.37
N LEU A 142 14.06 13.22 17.13
CA LEU A 142 15.30 12.51 16.79
C LEU A 142 16.33 13.44 16.14
N ASP A 143 15.91 14.20 15.14
CA ASP A 143 16.72 15.19 14.44
C ASP A 143 15.78 16.24 13.82
N PRO A 144 15.75 17.47 14.38
CA PRO A 144 14.82 18.51 13.91
C PRO A 144 15.25 19.16 12.59
N ILE A 145 16.41 18.80 12.04
CA ILE A 145 16.98 19.44 10.84
C ILE A 145 16.96 18.48 9.66
N ARG A 146 17.41 17.24 9.86
CA ARG A 146 17.64 16.30 8.76
C ARG A 146 16.52 15.27 8.65
N PRO A 147 16.12 14.89 7.43
CA PRO A 147 15.25 13.73 7.24
C PRO A 147 15.93 12.45 7.75
N GLY A 148 15.13 11.46 8.15
CA GLY A 148 15.58 10.21 8.74
C GLY A 148 16.67 9.52 7.91
N THR A 149 16.51 9.46 6.59
CA THR A 149 17.52 8.93 5.65
C THR A 149 18.90 9.59 5.76
N LEU A 150 18.96 10.89 6.07
CA LEU A 150 20.20 11.67 6.14
C LEU A 150 20.66 11.93 7.57
N SER A 151 19.97 11.40 8.58
CA SER A 151 20.25 11.67 9.98
C SER A 151 21.07 10.53 10.63
N PRO A 152 22.30 10.80 11.09
CA PRO A 152 23.07 9.86 11.91
C PRO A 152 22.37 9.51 13.24
N ALA A 153 21.53 10.41 13.77
CA ALA A 153 20.77 10.14 14.99
C ALA A 153 19.70 9.06 14.74
N VAL A 154 19.05 9.10 13.58
CA VAL A 154 18.04 8.11 13.19
C VAL A 154 18.67 6.79 12.77
N VAL A 155 19.64 6.82 11.85
CA VAL A 155 20.21 5.59 11.28
C VAL A 155 21.25 4.98 12.24
N ASN A 156 22.34 5.68 12.54
CA ASN A 156 23.37 5.13 13.42
C ASN A 156 22.98 5.14 14.91
N GLY A 157 22.19 6.11 15.37
CA GLY A 157 21.71 6.19 16.76
C GLY A 157 20.60 5.18 17.03
N LEU A 158 19.40 5.48 16.54
CA LEU A 158 18.21 4.67 16.82
C LEU A 158 18.28 3.28 16.15
N LEU A 159 18.38 3.20 14.82
CA LEU A 159 18.27 1.92 14.10
C LEU A 159 19.42 0.95 14.46
N ARG A 160 20.68 1.42 14.42
CA ARG A 160 21.85 0.55 14.62
C ARG A 160 22.20 0.29 16.07
N LYS A 161 22.21 1.31 16.94
CA LYS A 161 22.65 1.18 18.33
C LYS A 161 21.50 0.81 19.26
N GLU A 162 20.41 1.56 19.24
CA GLU A 162 19.29 1.35 20.17
C GLU A 162 18.47 0.11 19.82
N LEU A 163 18.03 -0.02 18.56
CA LEU A 163 17.27 -1.19 18.09
C LEU A 163 18.15 -2.38 17.69
N GLY A 164 19.47 -2.18 17.62
CA GLY A 164 20.42 -3.27 17.40
C GLY A 164 20.42 -3.86 15.98
N PHE A 165 19.82 -3.20 14.98
CA PHE A 165 19.70 -3.74 13.62
C PHE A 165 21.08 -4.01 12.98
N LYS A 166 21.28 -5.23 12.46
CA LYS A 166 22.55 -5.67 11.84
C LYS A 166 22.49 -5.89 10.33
N GLY A 167 21.29 -5.91 9.73
CA GLY A 167 21.08 -6.10 8.28
C GLY A 167 21.42 -4.86 7.45
N VAL A 168 20.95 -4.79 6.21
CA VAL A 168 21.25 -3.67 5.30
C VAL A 168 20.29 -2.50 5.54
N ALA A 169 20.82 -1.31 5.81
CA ALA A 169 20.04 -0.08 5.82
C ALA A 169 20.02 0.51 4.41
N MET A 170 18.84 0.83 3.91
CA MET A 170 18.60 1.30 2.55
C MET A 170 17.84 2.62 2.56
N THR A 171 18.09 3.50 1.58
CA THR A 171 17.26 4.70 1.41
C THR A 171 15.94 4.37 0.69
N ASP A 172 14.89 5.15 0.92
CA ASP A 172 13.86 5.35 -0.10
C ASP A 172 14.47 6.05 -1.34
N CYS A 173 13.72 6.17 -2.43
CA CYS A 173 14.23 6.71 -3.69
C CYS A 173 14.84 8.11 -3.50
N MET A 174 16.14 8.23 -3.74
CA MET A 174 16.89 9.49 -3.57
C MET A 174 16.47 10.56 -4.58
N GLU A 175 15.75 10.18 -5.64
CA GLU A 175 15.23 11.09 -6.67
C GLU A 175 13.92 11.79 -6.26
N MET A 176 13.37 11.50 -5.08
CA MET A 176 12.20 12.17 -4.53
C MET A 176 12.51 13.63 -4.17
N LYS A 177 11.53 14.53 -4.39
CA LYS A 177 11.69 15.98 -4.19
C LYS A 177 12.08 16.37 -2.77
N ALA A 178 11.64 15.61 -1.76
CA ALA A 178 12.07 15.80 -0.37
C ALA A 178 13.60 15.81 -0.21
N ILE A 179 14.33 15.08 -1.05
CA ILE A 179 15.80 15.03 -1.06
C ILE A 179 16.38 15.90 -2.17
N SER A 180 15.95 15.70 -3.42
CA SER A 180 16.60 16.31 -4.59
C SER A 180 16.61 17.84 -4.53
N ASP A 181 15.51 18.44 -4.06
CA ASP A 181 15.31 19.89 -4.12
C ASP A 181 15.95 20.60 -2.92
N ASN A 182 16.21 19.89 -1.82
CA ASN A 182 16.71 20.47 -0.56
C ASN A 182 18.21 20.27 -0.34
N PHE A 183 18.79 19.16 -0.81
CA PHE A 183 20.18 18.79 -0.50
C PHE A 183 21.03 18.57 -1.76
N GLY A 184 20.40 18.33 -2.91
CA GLY A 184 21.09 17.90 -4.13
C GLY A 184 21.54 16.44 -4.08
N MET A 185 21.48 15.76 -5.22
CA MET A 185 21.65 14.30 -5.29
C MET A 185 23.02 13.80 -4.79
N GLY A 186 24.11 14.48 -5.17
CA GLY A 186 25.47 14.08 -4.81
C GLY A 186 25.75 14.21 -3.32
N GLU A 187 25.42 15.37 -2.75
CA GLU A 187 25.61 15.65 -1.33
C GLU A 187 24.70 14.77 -0.47
N ALA A 188 23.42 14.62 -0.84
CA ALA A 188 22.51 13.73 -0.13
C ALA A 188 22.99 12.27 -0.11
N ALA A 189 23.60 11.78 -1.19
CA ALA A 189 24.19 10.44 -1.24
C ALA A 189 25.34 10.29 -0.25
N VAL A 190 26.23 11.29 -0.15
CA VAL A 190 27.33 11.28 0.82
C VAL A 190 26.79 11.34 2.25
N MET A 191 25.85 12.25 2.53
CA MET A 191 25.20 12.38 3.84
C MET A 191 24.50 11.08 4.28
N ALA A 192 23.84 10.37 3.36
CA ALA A 192 23.20 9.08 3.67
C ALA A 192 24.24 8.02 4.10
N VAL A 193 25.37 7.92 3.40
CA VAL A 193 26.45 6.98 3.76
C VAL A 193 27.08 7.36 5.10
N GLU A 194 27.28 8.66 5.36
CA GLU A 194 27.74 9.19 6.65
C GLU A 194 26.77 8.86 7.78
N ALA A 195 25.46 8.92 7.52
CA ALA A 195 24.42 8.58 8.48
C ALA A 195 24.41 7.09 8.87
N GLY A 196 24.96 6.22 8.02
CA GLY A 196 25.02 4.76 8.26
C GLY A 196 24.23 3.92 7.25
N ILE A 197 23.75 4.51 6.15
CA ILE A 197 23.10 3.77 5.07
C ILE A 197 24.13 2.92 4.31
N ASP A 198 23.74 1.70 3.97
CA ASP A 198 24.58 0.76 3.22
C ASP A 198 24.21 0.71 1.72
N LEU A 199 22.92 0.89 1.38
CA LEU A 199 22.41 0.80 0.01
C LEU A 199 21.59 2.04 -0.39
N LEU A 200 21.96 2.69 -1.49
CA LEU A 200 21.28 3.88 -1.99
C LEU A 200 20.34 3.53 -3.15
N ALA A 201 19.08 3.94 -3.07
CA ALA A 201 18.08 3.73 -4.13
C ALA A 201 18.01 4.94 -5.07
N ALA A 202 18.41 4.78 -6.34
CA ALA A 202 18.30 5.80 -7.38
C ALA A 202 17.60 5.21 -8.62
N CYS A 203 16.28 5.40 -8.70
CA CYS A 203 15.40 4.48 -9.43
C CYS A 203 15.12 4.84 -10.89
N HIS A 204 15.39 6.06 -11.36
CA HIS A 204 14.85 6.55 -12.64
C HIS A 204 15.92 6.95 -13.66
N THR A 205 16.94 7.73 -13.26
CA THR A 205 17.84 8.37 -14.25
C THR A 205 19.32 8.01 -14.06
N LEU A 206 19.95 7.53 -15.15
CA LEU A 206 21.37 7.14 -15.16
C LEU A 206 22.31 8.29 -14.80
N GLU A 207 21.97 9.52 -15.22
CA GLU A 207 22.76 10.70 -14.90
C GLU A 207 22.84 10.92 -13.38
N ARG A 208 21.69 10.89 -12.70
CA ARG A 208 21.65 11.05 -11.23
C ARG A 208 22.40 9.93 -10.51
N GLN A 209 22.29 8.69 -11.00
CA GLN A 209 23.09 7.57 -10.49
C GLN A 209 24.60 7.83 -10.61
N ARG A 210 25.05 8.35 -11.76
CA ARG A 210 26.46 8.72 -11.97
C ARG A 210 26.91 9.86 -11.06
N THR A 211 26.07 10.89 -10.88
CA THR A 211 26.34 12.01 -9.96
C THR A 211 26.53 11.52 -8.53
N MET A 212 25.62 10.67 -8.03
CA MET A 212 25.74 10.09 -6.68
C MET A 212 27.01 9.25 -6.53
N ARG A 213 27.29 8.37 -7.50
CA ARG A 213 28.51 7.56 -7.50
C ARG A 213 29.77 8.42 -7.47
N GLN A 214 29.83 9.47 -8.30
CA GLN A 214 30.99 10.34 -8.38
C GLN A 214 31.21 11.09 -7.06
N ALA A 215 30.14 11.62 -6.45
CA ALA A 215 30.21 12.30 -5.16
C ALA A 215 30.75 11.39 -4.04
N ILE A 216 30.31 10.13 -3.99
CA ILE A 216 30.84 9.16 -3.01
C ILE A 216 32.32 8.89 -3.25
N LEU A 217 32.74 8.70 -4.51
CA LEU A 217 34.16 8.49 -4.84
C LEU A 217 35.03 9.68 -4.42
N ASP A 218 34.55 10.90 -4.65
CA ASP A 218 35.29 12.12 -4.28
C ASP A 218 35.30 12.35 -2.76
N ALA A 219 34.22 11.97 -2.06
CA ALA A 219 34.17 11.97 -0.60
C ALA A 219 35.15 10.96 0.01
N VAL A 220 35.34 9.78 -0.61
CA VAL A 220 36.36 8.81 -0.18
C VAL A 220 37.78 9.34 -0.43
N LYS A 221 38.05 9.85 -1.64
CA LYS A 221 39.38 10.40 -1.99
C LYS A 221 39.79 11.59 -1.12
N SER A 222 38.83 12.41 -0.70
CA SER A 222 39.09 13.57 0.17
C SER A 222 39.20 13.20 1.65
N GLY A 223 38.85 11.97 2.04
CA GLY A 223 38.85 11.52 3.43
C GLY A 223 37.60 11.86 4.24
N ARG A 224 36.57 12.48 3.61
CA ARG A 224 35.25 12.71 4.23
C ARG A 224 34.57 11.38 4.57
N LEU A 225 34.67 10.40 3.67
CA LEU A 225 34.27 9.02 3.90
C LEU A 225 35.50 8.13 4.01
N THR A 226 35.60 7.32 5.06
CA THR A 226 36.67 6.33 5.18
C THR A 226 36.38 5.09 4.35
N GLU A 227 37.39 4.46 3.75
CA GLU A 227 37.22 3.15 3.07
C GLU A 227 36.62 2.09 4.00
N SER A 228 37.02 2.06 5.28
CA SER A 228 36.45 1.14 6.28
C SER A 228 34.93 1.27 6.44
N ARG A 229 34.36 2.48 6.27
CA ARG A 229 32.90 2.69 6.31
C ARG A 229 32.22 2.08 5.09
N ILE A 230 32.87 2.14 3.93
CA ILE A 230 32.38 1.49 2.70
C ILE A 230 32.46 -0.03 2.85
N ASP A 231 33.58 -0.55 3.35
CA ASP A 231 33.78 -1.98 3.56
C ASP A 231 32.74 -2.59 4.50
N GLU A 232 32.41 -1.89 5.59
CA GLU A 232 31.36 -2.30 6.52
C GLU A 232 30.00 -2.47 5.82
N SER A 233 29.61 -1.50 4.98
CA SER A 233 28.38 -1.58 4.17
C SER A 233 28.43 -2.74 3.18
N VAL A 234 29.55 -2.89 2.47
CA VAL A 234 29.75 -3.96 1.48
C VAL A 234 29.68 -5.34 2.14
N GLN A 235 30.25 -5.51 3.33
CA GLN A 235 30.18 -6.77 4.08
C GLN A 235 28.72 -7.14 4.42
N ARG A 236 27.88 -6.19 4.84
CA ARG A 236 26.44 -6.46 5.08
C ARG A 236 25.72 -6.87 3.81
N ILE A 237 25.97 -6.15 2.71
CA ILE A 237 25.36 -6.44 1.41
C ILE A 237 25.76 -7.85 0.94
N LEU A 238 27.05 -8.19 1.03
CA LEU A 238 27.55 -9.50 0.63
C LEU A 238 27.01 -10.61 1.55
N ALA A 239 26.91 -10.38 2.86
CA ALA A 239 26.33 -11.34 3.80
C ALA A 239 24.86 -11.67 3.47
N VAL A 240 24.05 -10.67 3.09
CA VAL A 240 22.67 -10.92 2.63
C VAL A 240 22.67 -11.67 1.30
N LYS A 241 23.53 -11.32 0.34
CA LYS A 241 23.64 -12.06 -0.93
C LYS A 241 24.05 -13.53 -0.74
N GLU A 242 24.96 -13.78 0.21
CA GLU A 242 25.40 -15.11 0.63
C GLU A 242 24.25 -15.90 1.28
N LYS A 243 23.54 -15.29 2.24
CA LYS A 243 22.37 -15.89 2.93
C LYS A 243 21.34 -16.46 1.94
N TYR A 244 21.10 -15.74 0.84
CA TYR A 244 20.13 -16.14 -0.19
C TYR A 244 20.76 -16.90 -1.38
N ARG A 245 22.06 -17.23 -1.31
CA ARG A 245 22.82 -17.97 -2.35
C ARG A 245 22.67 -17.35 -3.74
N LEU A 246 22.63 -16.01 -3.83
CA LEU A 246 22.36 -15.30 -5.09
C LEU A 246 23.45 -15.54 -6.15
N ALA A 247 24.67 -15.86 -5.72
CA ALA A 247 25.76 -16.23 -6.62
C ALA A 247 25.49 -17.55 -7.38
N GLU A 248 24.65 -18.44 -6.84
CA GLU A 248 24.27 -19.72 -7.44
C GLU A 248 23.00 -19.60 -8.30
N ARG A 249 22.12 -18.64 -7.98
CA ARG A 249 20.83 -18.40 -8.65
C ARG A 249 20.93 -17.31 -9.74
N ARG A 250 21.91 -17.43 -10.65
CA ARG A 250 22.19 -16.40 -11.68
C ARG A 250 21.31 -16.47 -12.93
N ARG A 251 20.58 -17.57 -13.12
CA ARG A 251 19.75 -17.82 -14.30
C ARG A 251 18.32 -18.12 -13.89
N VAL A 252 17.41 -17.68 -14.73
CA VAL A 252 15.98 -17.98 -14.64
C VAL A 252 15.71 -19.24 -15.45
N ASP A 253 14.90 -20.15 -14.93
CA ASP A 253 14.35 -21.28 -15.66
C ASP A 253 12.93 -20.93 -16.12
N GLU A 254 12.75 -20.71 -17.43
CA GLU A 254 11.47 -20.35 -18.02
C GLU A 254 10.38 -21.41 -17.76
N THR A 255 10.74 -22.68 -17.61
CA THR A 255 9.79 -23.75 -17.29
C THR A 255 9.20 -23.53 -15.91
N VAL A 256 10.04 -23.16 -14.93
CA VAL A 256 9.60 -22.83 -13.56
C VAL A 256 8.75 -21.57 -13.55
N VAL A 257 9.11 -20.55 -14.34
CA VAL A 257 8.31 -19.32 -14.47
C VAL A 257 6.90 -19.64 -14.91
N MET A 258 6.74 -20.43 -15.97
CA MET A 258 5.43 -20.79 -16.53
C MET A 258 4.59 -21.67 -15.58
N GLN A 259 5.23 -22.44 -14.70
CA GLN A 259 4.54 -23.28 -13.72
C GLN A 259 4.10 -22.51 -12.46
N VAL A 260 4.87 -21.51 -12.04
CA VAL A 260 4.69 -20.84 -10.75
C VAL A 260 3.93 -19.52 -10.88
N VAL A 261 4.24 -18.71 -11.90
CA VAL A 261 3.68 -17.35 -11.99
C VAL A 261 2.20 -17.42 -12.37
N GLY A 262 1.34 -16.98 -11.46
CA GLY A 262 -0.10 -17.02 -11.69
C GLY A 262 -0.70 -18.42 -11.65
N CYS A 263 -0.07 -19.38 -10.96
CA CYS A 263 -0.57 -20.75 -10.85
C CYS A 263 -1.94 -20.81 -10.15
N PRO A 264 -2.73 -21.89 -10.35
CA PRO A 264 -4.06 -22.02 -9.76
C PRO A 264 -4.07 -21.87 -8.23
N GLU A 265 -3.04 -22.37 -7.54
CA GLU A 265 -2.94 -22.27 -6.08
C GLU A 265 -2.80 -20.82 -5.61
N HIS A 266 -2.01 -20.01 -6.31
CA HIS A 266 -1.87 -18.60 -5.99
C HIS A 266 -3.15 -17.83 -6.28
N ARG A 267 -3.82 -18.10 -7.40
CA ARG A 267 -5.12 -17.49 -7.72
C ARG A 267 -6.20 -17.87 -6.71
N ALA A 268 -6.21 -19.12 -6.23
CA ALA A 268 -7.15 -19.53 -5.19
C ALA A 268 -6.94 -18.74 -3.88
N LEU A 269 -5.69 -18.55 -3.47
CA LEU A 269 -5.34 -17.73 -2.31
C LEU A 269 -5.70 -16.25 -2.51
N GLU A 270 -5.47 -15.69 -3.70
CA GLU A 270 -5.88 -14.33 -4.06
C GLU A 270 -7.39 -14.12 -3.86
N GLN A 271 -8.20 -15.06 -4.36
CA GLN A 271 -9.66 -15.02 -4.19
C GLN A 271 -10.08 -15.22 -2.73
N GLU A 272 -9.41 -16.10 -1.98
CA GLU A 272 -9.65 -16.30 -0.55
C GLU A 272 -9.45 -15.00 0.24
N ILE A 273 -8.32 -14.32 0.02
CA ILE A 273 -8.01 -13.05 0.70
C ILE A 273 -9.01 -11.97 0.26
N ALA A 274 -9.30 -11.86 -1.04
CA ALA A 274 -10.23 -10.85 -1.56
C ALA A 274 -11.61 -10.98 -0.90
N ARG A 275 -12.17 -12.19 -0.85
CA ARG A 275 -13.46 -12.50 -0.19
C ARG A 275 -13.46 -12.16 1.29
N ARG A 276 -12.42 -12.62 2.00
CA ARG A 276 -12.29 -12.39 3.44
C ARG A 276 -11.95 -10.95 3.81
N SER A 277 -11.61 -10.10 2.84
CA SER A 277 -11.28 -8.69 3.07
C SER A 277 -12.45 -7.74 2.85
N ILE A 278 -13.56 -8.18 2.24
CA ILE A 278 -14.73 -7.31 2.05
C ILE A 278 -15.36 -7.02 3.41
N THR A 279 -15.49 -5.74 3.72
CA THR A 279 -16.01 -5.26 5.01
C THR A 279 -17.29 -4.48 4.79
N ILE A 280 -18.36 -4.86 5.48
CA ILE A 280 -19.55 -4.03 5.63
C ILE A 280 -19.30 -3.08 6.79
N ALA A 281 -18.93 -1.84 6.48
CA ALA A 281 -18.69 -0.80 7.49
C ALA A 281 -19.98 -0.26 8.09
N ARG A 282 -21.07 -0.27 7.29
CA ARG A 282 -22.41 0.11 7.73
C ARG A 282 -23.45 -0.53 6.82
N ASP A 283 -24.52 -1.09 7.39
CA ASP A 283 -25.72 -1.47 6.62
C ASP A 283 -26.97 -1.33 7.49
N THR A 284 -27.40 -0.08 7.72
CA THR A 284 -28.60 0.22 8.52
C THR A 284 -29.90 0.00 7.74
N ALA A 285 -29.83 -0.03 6.41
CA ALA A 285 -30.98 -0.27 5.53
C ALA A 285 -31.20 -1.75 5.18
N GLY A 286 -30.23 -2.63 5.48
CA GLY A 286 -30.30 -4.04 5.07
C GLY A 286 -30.26 -4.22 3.55
N SER A 287 -29.47 -3.39 2.87
CA SER A 287 -29.40 -3.35 1.40
C SER A 287 -28.45 -4.40 0.82
N VAL A 288 -27.71 -5.13 1.67
CA VAL A 288 -26.84 -6.24 1.26
C VAL A 288 -27.36 -7.56 1.87
N PRO A 289 -27.65 -8.59 1.06
CA PRO A 289 -27.50 -8.64 -0.39
C PRO A 289 -28.53 -7.78 -1.15
N LEU A 290 -28.18 -7.37 -2.36
CA LEU A 290 -29.01 -6.53 -3.22
C LEU A 290 -30.35 -7.23 -3.56
N PRO A 291 -31.45 -6.49 -3.78
CA PRO A 291 -32.70 -7.06 -4.25
C PRO A 291 -32.54 -7.70 -5.65
N GLN A 292 -33.52 -8.51 -6.05
CA GLN A 292 -33.61 -9.02 -7.43
C GLN A 292 -34.01 -7.90 -8.40
N GLY A 293 -33.75 -8.12 -9.70
CA GLY A 293 -34.12 -7.18 -10.76
C GLY A 293 -32.95 -6.33 -11.26
N ARG A 294 -33.26 -5.14 -11.75
CA ARG A 294 -32.33 -4.24 -12.43
C ARG A 294 -31.40 -3.55 -11.44
N ILE A 295 -30.09 -3.67 -11.60
CA ILE A 295 -29.08 -3.08 -10.70
C ILE A 295 -28.24 -2.07 -11.46
N LEU A 296 -28.29 -0.80 -11.07
CA LEU A 296 -27.42 0.21 -11.67
C LEU A 296 -26.06 0.21 -10.97
N VAL A 297 -24.96 0.10 -11.73
CA VAL A 297 -23.61 0.25 -11.21
C VAL A 297 -23.00 1.54 -11.71
N VAL A 298 -22.56 2.39 -10.78
CA VAL A 298 -21.96 3.71 -11.05
C VAL A 298 -20.54 3.72 -10.51
N GLY A 299 -19.55 4.17 -11.27
CA GLY A 299 -18.16 4.15 -10.80
C GLY A 299 -17.16 4.36 -11.92
N PRO A 300 -15.84 4.37 -11.63
CA PRO A 300 -14.82 4.37 -12.67
C PRO A 300 -15.08 3.21 -13.65
N GLU A 301 -15.00 3.48 -14.95
CA GLU A 301 -15.52 2.58 -16.01
C GLU A 301 -15.05 1.13 -15.86
N ALA A 302 -13.74 0.90 -15.77
CA ALA A 302 -13.20 -0.45 -15.65
C ALA A 302 -13.64 -1.16 -14.34
N PRO A 303 -13.51 -0.54 -13.14
CA PRO A 303 -14.04 -1.13 -11.91
C PRO A 303 -15.55 -1.40 -11.93
N ALA A 304 -16.35 -0.46 -12.42
CA ALA A 304 -17.80 -0.59 -12.50
C ALA A 304 -18.20 -1.74 -13.43
N GLY A 305 -17.51 -1.89 -14.56
CA GLY A 305 -17.68 -3.01 -15.48
C GLY A 305 -17.41 -4.37 -14.83
N VAL A 306 -16.34 -4.51 -14.02
CA VAL A 306 -16.05 -5.77 -13.32
C VAL A 306 -17.17 -6.13 -12.34
N VAL A 307 -17.63 -5.18 -11.53
CA VAL A 307 -18.71 -5.42 -10.56
C VAL A 307 -20.03 -5.76 -11.26
N ALA A 308 -20.40 -5.00 -12.30
CA ALA A 308 -21.62 -5.23 -13.08
C ALA A 308 -21.63 -6.61 -13.74
N ASN A 309 -20.53 -6.97 -14.43
CA ASN A 309 -20.38 -8.29 -15.06
C ASN A 309 -20.40 -9.42 -14.02
N GLY A 310 -19.77 -9.21 -12.85
CA GLY A 310 -19.80 -10.17 -11.76
C GLY A 310 -21.22 -10.40 -11.24
N ILE A 311 -21.99 -9.33 -11.00
CA ILE A 311 -23.40 -9.42 -10.57
C ILE A 311 -24.23 -10.16 -11.63
N ALA A 312 -24.08 -9.78 -12.90
CA ALA A 312 -24.82 -10.37 -14.01
C ALA A 312 -24.53 -11.88 -14.13
N GLN A 313 -23.24 -12.26 -14.11
CA GLN A 313 -22.82 -13.66 -14.19
C GLN A 313 -23.34 -14.49 -13.02
N LEU A 314 -23.22 -13.99 -11.78
CA LEU A 314 -23.63 -14.73 -10.58
C LEU A 314 -25.15 -14.91 -10.47
N ARG A 315 -25.93 -13.98 -11.03
CA ARG A 315 -27.40 -14.03 -11.00
C ARG A 315 -28.04 -14.50 -12.31
N GLY A 316 -27.26 -14.73 -13.37
CA GLY A 316 -27.78 -15.09 -14.69
C GLY A 316 -28.60 -13.97 -15.34
N LEU A 317 -28.21 -12.71 -15.14
CA LEU A 317 -28.87 -11.53 -15.71
C LEU A 317 -28.23 -11.14 -17.04
N ALA A 318 -28.96 -10.41 -17.89
CA ALA A 318 -28.37 -9.82 -19.09
C ALA A 318 -27.64 -8.51 -18.75
N ASP A 319 -26.70 -8.08 -19.60
CA ASP A 319 -25.98 -6.80 -19.42
C ASP A 319 -26.95 -5.61 -19.31
N ALA A 320 -28.09 -5.67 -20.01
CA ALA A 320 -29.13 -4.66 -19.94
C ALA A 320 -29.78 -4.54 -18.56
N ASP A 321 -29.75 -5.60 -17.74
CA ASP A 321 -30.28 -5.61 -16.37
C ASP A 321 -29.28 -5.04 -15.36
N VAL A 322 -28.00 -4.96 -15.71
CA VAL A 322 -26.93 -4.42 -14.86
C VAL A 322 -26.16 -3.29 -15.57
N PRO A 323 -26.84 -2.19 -15.97
CA PRO A 323 -26.21 -1.11 -16.71
C PRO A 323 -25.08 -0.46 -15.91
N VAL A 324 -24.02 -0.05 -16.61
CA VAL A 324 -22.91 0.72 -16.06
C VAL A 324 -23.04 2.18 -16.45
N GLN A 325 -22.94 3.08 -15.46
CA GLN A 325 -22.76 4.52 -15.68
C GLN A 325 -21.35 4.94 -15.24
N PRO A 326 -20.43 5.15 -16.19
CA PRO A 326 -19.05 5.47 -15.85
C PRO A 326 -18.93 6.90 -15.32
N ILE A 327 -18.13 7.07 -14.26
CA ILE A 327 -17.65 8.38 -13.79
C ILE A 327 -16.17 8.54 -14.12
N GLY A 328 -15.83 9.68 -14.73
CA GLY A 328 -14.45 10.06 -15.00
C GLY A 328 -13.78 10.69 -13.76
N PRO A 329 -12.47 10.94 -13.83
CA PRO A 329 -11.76 11.68 -12.78
C PRO A 329 -12.29 13.11 -12.59
N GLU A 330 -12.64 13.76 -13.70
CA GLU A 330 -13.37 15.02 -13.77
C GLU A 330 -14.83 14.68 -14.11
N PHE A 331 -15.74 14.86 -13.15
CA PHE A 331 -17.15 14.47 -13.28
C PHE A 331 -18.07 15.70 -13.17
N PRO A 332 -18.48 16.29 -14.31
CA PRO A 332 -19.30 17.50 -14.33
C PRO A 332 -20.78 17.21 -14.04
N GLU A 333 -21.51 18.21 -13.54
CA GLU A 333 -22.92 18.08 -13.11
C GLU A 333 -23.87 17.56 -14.22
N GLU A 334 -23.60 17.88 -15.48
CA GLU A 334 -24.39 17.41 -16.65
C GLU A 334 -24.48 15.87 -16.72
N ARG A 335 -23.51 15.17 -16.14
CA ARG A 335 -23.49 13.69 -16.08
C ARG A 335 -24.36 13.13 -14.95
N LEU A 336 -24.78 13.94 -13.99
CA LEU A 336 -25.67 13.53 -12.92
C LEU A 336 -27.05 13.17 -13.46
N GLU A 337 -27.60 13.95 -14.40
CA GLU A 337 -28.95 13.74 -14.95
C GLU A 337 -29.10 12.34 -15.55
N ALA A 338 -28.14 11.90 -16.36
CA ALA A 338 -28.17 10.55 -16.95
C ALA A 338 -28.11 9.43 -15.90
N ILE A 339 -27.36 9.64 -14.81
CA ILE A 339 -27.29 8.68 -13.69
C ILE A 339 -28.62 8.66 -12.94
N TYR A 340 -29.23 9.83 -12.73
CA TYR A 340 -30.53 9.99 -12.11
C TYR A 340 -31.64 9.26 -12.87
N ASP A 341 -31.72 9.47 -14.19
CA ASP A 341 -32.71 8.82 -15.04
C ASP A 341 -32.54 7.30 -15.01
N ALA A 342 -31.30 6.82 -15.07
CA ALA A 342 -31.00 5.40 -14.96
C ALA A 342 -31.41 4.84 -13.58
N ALA A 343 -31.15 5.58 -12.50
CA ALA A 343 -31.43 5.18 -11.12
C ALA A 343 -32.94 5.09 -10.84
N GLN A 344 -33.78 5.92 -11.46
CA GLN A 344 -35.25 5.85 -11.29
C GLN A 344 -35.85 4.51 -11.71
N THR A 345 -35.20 3.79 -12.64
CA THR A 345 -35.66 2.49 -13.13
C THR A 345 -35.00 1.29 -12.43
N ALA A 346 -34.01 1.54 -11.58
CA ALA A 346 -33.23 0.50 -10.92
C ALA A 346 -33.89 0.03 -9.62
N ASN A 347 -33.81 -1.27 -9.34
CA ASN A 347 -34.22 -1.85 -8.06
C ASN A 347 -33.19 -1.60 -6.96
N ALA A 348 -31.92 -1.36 -7.32
CA ALA A 348 -30.88 -0.86 -6.43
C ALA A 348 -29.78 -0.16 -7.24
N VAL A 349 -29.04 0.72 -6.56
CA VAL A 349 -27.89 1.45 -7.11
C VAL A 349 -26.65 1.11 -6.30
N VAL A 350 -25.58 0.71 -6.99
CA VAL A 350 -24.25 0.49 -6.42
C VAL A 350 -23.32 1.58 -6.93
N VAL A 351 -22.74 2.36 -6.02
CA VAL A 351 -21.77 3.41 -6.34
C VAL A 351 -20.39 2.99 -5.86
N LEU A 352 -19.42 2.94 -6.78
CA LEU A 352 -18.02 2.69 -6.46
C LEU A 352 -17.29 4.03 -6.31
N THR A 353 -16.87 4.38 -5.10
CA THR A 353 -16.08 5.58 -4.85
C THR A 353 -14.59 5.25 -4.83
N LYS A 354 -13.79 6.13 -5.43
CA LYS A 354 -12.34 5.97 -5.49
C LYS A 354 -11.68 7.30 -5.11
N HIS A 355 -10.89 7.28 -4.05
CA HIS A 355 -10.01 8.37 -3.65
C HIS A 355 -8.82 8.56 -4.62
N ARG A 356 -8.33 9.80 -4.78
CA ARG A 356 -7.21 10.17 -5.69
C ARG A 356 -5.91 9.41 -5.40
N GLU A 357 -5.26 8.87 -6.44
CA GLU A 357 -3.91 8.28 -6.34
C GLU A 357 -2.81 9.35 -6.19
N PRO A 358 -1.83 9.18 -5.31
CA PRO A 358 -0.86 10.23 -4.97
C PRO A 358 0.12 10.45 -6.13
N TRP A 359 0.41 9.38 -6.87
CA TRP A 359 1.26 9.39 -8.06
C TRP A 359 0.53 9.83 -9.34
N THR A 360 -0.78 10.10 -9.31
CA THR A 360 -1.51 10.58 -10.49
C THR A 360 -1.63 12.11 -10.48
N ILE A 361 -1.27 12.73 -11.61
CA ILE A 361 -1.44 14.17 -11.83
C ILE A 361 -2.92 14.50 -12.04
N THR A 362 -3.69 13.56 -12.59
CA THR A 362 -5.13 13.72 -12.80
C THR A 362 -5.84 13.89 -11.46
N PRO A 363 -6.58 15.00 -11.27
CA PRO A 363 -7.43 15.18 -10.11
C PRO A 363 -8.49 14.09 -10.04
N GLN A 364 -8.90 13.72 -8.84
CA GLN A 364 -10.11 12.95 -8.62
C GLN A 364 -11.10 13.88 -7.94
N ASP A 365 -12.23 14.17 -8.58
CA ASP A 365 -13.24 15.05 -8.00
C ASP A 365 -14.06 14.32 -6.93
N GLU A 366 -13.48 14.21 -5.74
CA GLU A 366 -14.10 13.59 -4.56
C GLU A 366 -15.34 14.36 -4.08
N GLU A 367 -15.39 15.67 -4.33
CA GLU A 367 -16.56 16.49 -4.01
C GLU A 367 -17.72 16.22 -4.97
N ALA A 368 -17.44 16.04 -6.28
CA ALA A 368 -18.47 15.64 -7.23
C ALA A 368 -18.98 14.21 -6.96
N GLN A 369 -18.10 13.28 -6.57
CA GLN A 369 -18.53 11.94 -6.10
C GLN A 369 -19.45 12.05 -4.87
N ALA A 370 -19.09 12.87 -3.89
CA ALA A 370 -19.91 13.06 -2.70
C ALA A 370 -21.26 13.71 -3.02
N ARG A 371 -21.28 14.74 -3.88
CA ARG A 371 -22.54 15.35 -4.36
C ARG A 371 -23.42 14.31 -5.04
N MET A 372 -22.87 13.51 -5.95
CA MET A 372 -23.59 12.41 -6.63
C MET A 372 -24.20 11.41 -5.62
N VAL A 373 -23.44 10.98 -4.63
CA VAL A 373 -23.94 10.05 -3.60
C VAL A 373 -25.12 10.67 -2.84
N LYS A 374 -24.98 11.89 -2.33
CA LYS A 374 -26.06 12.61 -1.62
C LYS A 374 -27.30 12.80 -2.49
N SER A 375 -27.06 13.11 -3.75
CA SER A 375 -28.06 13.25 -4.80
C SER A 375 -28.89 11.98 -4.98
N LEU A 376 -28.22 10.82 -5.06
CA LEU A 376 -28.86 9.50 -5.22
C LEU A 376 -29.62 9.04 -3.97
N MET A 377 -29.17 9.42 -2.77
CA MET A 377 -29.87 9.09 -1.51
C MET A 377 -31.31 9.59 -1.47
N ASN A 378 -31.62 10.68 -2.17
CA ASN A 378 -32.96 11.28 -2.20
C ASN A 378 -33.94 10.54 -3.14
N LEU A 379 -33.50 9.54 -3.89
CA LEU A 379 -34.35 8.80 -4.85
C LEU A 379 -35.15 7.66 -4.23
N GLY A 380 -34.86 7.27 -2.99
CA GLY A 380 -35.57 6.21 -2.27
C GLY A 380 -35.26 4.77 -2.72
N ALA A 381 -34.54 4.57 -3.82
CA ALA A 381 -34.00 3.26 -4.19
C ALA A 381 -32.89 2.83 -3.21
N PRO A 382 -32.76 1.53 -2.89
CA PRO A 382 -31.62 1.01 -2.13
C PRO A 382 -30.30 1.47 -2.74
N LEU A 383 -29.49 2.19 -1.96
CA LEU A 383 -28.22 2.74 -2.38
C LEU A 383 -27.10 2.12 -1.55
N VAL A 384 -26.17 1.46 -2.24
CA VAL A 384 -24.96 0.90 -1.66
C VAL A 384 -23.76 1.67 -2.17
N VAL A 385 -22.95 2.22 -1.27
CA VAL A 385 -21.66 2.82 -1.64
C VAL A 385 -20.54 1.85 -1.26
N ALA A 386 -19.64 1.56 -2.19
CA ALA A 386 -18.45 0.76 -1.94
C ALA A 386 -17.20 1.60 -2.22
N ALA A 387 -16.40 1.88 -1.18
CA ALA A 387 -15.08 2.47 -1.36
C ALA A 387 -14.10 1.42 -1.86
N ILE A 388 -13.63 1.61 -3.09
CA ILE A 388 -12.76 0.67 -3.78
C ILE A 388 -11.26 0.94 -3.57
N ARG A 389 -10.92 1.86 -2.65
CA ARG A 389 -9.54 2.13 -2.24
C ARG A 389 -9.48 2.55 -0.76
N ASN A 390 -9.27 3.83 -0.46
CA ASN A 390 -9.24 4.29 0.92
C ASN A 390 -10.67 4.23 1.48
N PRO A 391 -10.87 3.77 2.72
CA PRO A 391 -12.21 3.58 3.28
C PRO A 391 -12.83 4.87 3.83
N TYR A 392 -12.17 6.02 3.67
CA TYR A 392 -12.51 7.27 4.35
C TYR A 392 -13.51 8.14 3.59
N ASP A 393 -13.95 7.75 2.40
CA ASP A 393 -14.85 8.55 1.55
C ASP A 393 -16.18 8.87 2.28
N ILE A 394 -16.60 7.99 3.19
CA ILE A 394 -17.80 8.15 4.02
C ILE A 394 -17.86 9.48 4.78
N LYS A 395 -16.71 10.08 5.11
CA LYS A 395 -16.64 11.38 5.81
C LYS A 395 -17.34 12.52 5.06
N ARG A 396 -17.51 12.37 3.74
CA ARG A 396 -18.18 13.37 2.89
C ARG A 396 -19.68 13.19 2.81
N PHE A 397 -20.19 12.02 3.20
CA PHE A 397 -21.60 11.65 3.20
C PHE A 397 -21.90 10.75 4.42
N PRO A 398 -21.69 11.24 5.65
CA PRO A 398 -21.81 10.46 6.88
C PRO A 398 -23.22 9.92 7.13
N GLU A 399 -24.23 10.40 6.41
CA GLU A 399 -25.62 9.96 6.45
C GLU A 399 -25.90 8.66 5.65
N ILE A 400 -24.96 8.18 4.84
CA ILE A 400 -25.19 7.02 3.95
C ILE A 400 -25.62 5.77 4.77
N PRO A 401 -26.72 5.08 4.40
CA PRO A 401 -27.21 3.96 5.20
C PRO A 401 -26.42 2.67 5.00
N THR A 402 -25.87 2.44 3.81
CA THR A 402 -25.11 1.22 3.45
C THR A 402 -23.77 1.58 2.79
N TYR A 403 -22.67 1.22 3.45
CA TYR A 403 -21.29 1.51 3.06
C TYR A 403 -20.38 0.29 3.23
N LEU A 404 -19.66 -0.08 2.16
CA LEU A 404 -18.74 -1.20 2.10
C LEU A 404 -17.32 -0.73 1.75
N CYS A 405 -16.32 -1.52 2.12
CA CYS A 405 -14.93 -1.28 1.78
C CYS A 405 -14.32 -2.53 1.15
N THR A 406 -13.61 -2.35 0.02
CA THR A 406 -12.85 -3.44 -0.63
C THR A 406 -11.34 -3.28 -0.44
N TYR A 407 -10.89 -2.09 -0.01
CA TYR A 407 -9.48 -1.72 0.18
C TYR A 407 -8.59 -1.88 -1.07
N GLY A 408 -9.20 -2.05 -2.25
CA GLY A 408 -8.53 -2.31 -3.50
C GLY A 408 -9.50 -2.42 -4.67
N TYR A 409 -9.05 -1.98 -5.85
CA TYR A 409 -9.83 -1.92 -7.09
C TYR A 409 -9.32 -2.90 -8.15
N THR A 410 -8.58 -3.94 -7.73
CA THR A 410 -8.17 -5.03 -8.62
C THR A 410 -9.36 -5.94 -8.93
N THR A 411 -9.30 -6.68 -10.04
CA THR A 411 -10.38 -7.59 -10.44
C THR A 411 -10.80 -8.57 -9.31
N PRO A 412 -9.90 -9.21 -8.55
CA PRO A 412 -10.29 -10.10 -7.45
C PRO A 412 -11.10 -9.38 -6.36
N SER A 413 -10.68 -8.19 -5.93
CA SER A 413 -11.39 -7.41 -4.91
C SER A 413 -12.79 -6.99 -5.39
N LEU A 414 -12.93 -6.62 -6.65
CA LEU A 414 -14.20 -6.21 -7.24
C LEU A 414 -15.14 -7.39 -7.52
N MET A 415 -14.59 -8.55 -7.88
CA MET A 415 -15.37 -9.79 -7.99
C MET A 415 -15.86 -10.28 -6.62
N ALA A 416 -15.01 -10.21 -5.59
CA ALA A 416 -15.41 -10.50 -4.22
C ALA A 416 -16.51 -9.54 -3.73
N LEU A 417 -16.45 -8.26 -4.10
CA LEU A 417 -17.55 -7.31 -3.84
C LEU A 417 -18.85 -7.76 -4.54
N ALA A 418 -18.80 -8.17 -5.81
CA ALA A 418 -19.99 -8.68 -6.52
C ALA A 418 -20.58 -9.94 -5.85
N GLU A 419 -19.73 -10.86 -5.38
CA GLU A 419 -20.17 -12.04 -4.63
C GLU A 419 -20.89 -11.68 -3.33
N VAL A 420 -20.37 -10.70 -2.58
CA VAL A 420 -21.01 -10.18 -1.37
C VAL A 420 -22.33 -9.47 -1.68
N LEU A 421 -22.33 -8.57 -2.66
CA LEU A 421 -23.53 -7.84 -3.08
C LEU A 421 -24.64 -8.77 -3.57
N THR A 422 -24.29 -9.91 -4.16
CA THR A 422 -25.27 -10.90 -4.63
C THR A 422 -25.70 -11.89 -3.56
N GLY A 423 -25.01 -11.96 -2.42
CA GLY A 423 -25.28 -12.91 -1.32
C GLY A 423 -24.63 -14.28 -1.53
N MET A 424 -23.72 -14.43 -2.50
CA MET A 424 -22.99 -15.68 -2.75
C MET A 424 -21.91 -15.93 -1.70
N VAL A 425 -21.36 -14.86 -1.12
CA VAL A 425 -20.33 -14.90 -0.07
C VAL A 425 -20.74 -13.92 1.04
N GLU A 426 -20.54 -14.31 2.29
CA GLU A 426 -20.72 -13.42 3.44
C GLU A 426 -19.49 -12.51 3.62
N ALA A 427 -19.72 -11.22 3.85
CA ALA A 427 -18.66 -10.29 4.18
C ALA A 427 -18.13 -10.57 5.60
N THR A 428 -16.85 -10.91 5.71
CA THR A 428 -16.20 -11.27 6.98
C THR A 428 -15.04 -10.35 7.35
N GLY A 429 -14.74 -9.36 6.49
CA GLY A 429 -13.71 -8.38 6.78
C GLY A 429 -14.11 -7.47 7.93
N GLU A 430 -13.13 -7.09 8.74
CA GLU A 430 -13.28 -6.09 9.79
C GLU A 430 -12.60 -4.79 9.38
N LEU A 431 -13.12 -3.64 9.84
CA LEU A 431 -12.45 -2.36 9.59
C LEU A 431 -11.07 -2.34 10.25
N PRO A 432 -9.96 -2.20 9.50
CA PRO A 432 -8.63 -2.09 10.08
C PRO A 432 -8.29 -0.66 10.53
N VAL A 433 -9.23 0.27 10.35
CA VAL A 433 -9.09 1.70 10.62
C VAL A 433 -10.43 2.24 11.14
N THR A 434 -10.38 3.32 11.90
CA THR A 434 -11.56 4.06 12.33
C THR A 434 -12.02 4.96 11.20
N LEU A 435 -13.32 4.95 10.93
CA LEU A 435 -13.93 5.83 9.94
C LEU A 435 -14.24 7.19 10.60
N PRO A 436 -13.83 8.32 9.98
CA PRO A 436 -14.21 9.63 10.47
C PRO A 436 -15.72 9.80 10.46
N SER A 437 -16.26 10.40 11.52
CA SER A 437 -17.68 10.71 11.69
C SER A 437 -18.14 11.91 10.89
#